data_AF-A0A0P9ENQ2-F1
#
_entry.id   AF-A0A0P9ENQ2-F1
#
_cell.length_a   1.000
_cell.length_b   1.000
_cell.length_c   1.000
_cell.angle_alpha   90.00
_cell.angle_beta   90.00
_cell.angle_gamma   90.00
#
_symmetry.space_group_name_H-M   'P 1'
#
loop_
_entity.id
_entity.type
_entity.pdbx_description
1 polymer ?
#
loop_
_entity_poly.entity_id
_entity_poly.type
_entity_poly.pdbx_seq_one_letter_code
_entity_poly.pdbx_strand_id
1 'polypeptide(L)'
;MLITSISEGCRMHKFLIHKQGDFVGVATRDIEANETVTGVFMDDNSTVEVVARQGVPLGHKIALQNLNYGADVVEYGQVIGYASTDWARGDYVHTHNLKSKRW
;
A
#
# COMPACT_ATOMS: atom_id res chain seq x y z
N MET A 1 -7.51 -33.98 -19.71
CA MET A 1 -6.21 -33.29 -19.57
C MET A 1 -6.18 -32.17 -20.59
N LEU A 2 -6.65 -30.99 -20.19
CA LEU A 2 -6.51 -29.75 -20.93
C LEU A 2 -5.95 -28.74 -19.94
N ILE A 3 -4.63 -28.61 -19.95
CA ILE A 3 -3.92 -27.56 -19.23
C ILE A 3 -4.23 -26.25 -19.95
N THR A 4 -5.14 -25.46 -19.37
CA THR A 4 -5.44 -24.11 -19.82
C THR A 4 -4.19 -23.27 -19.60
N SER A 5 -3.46 -23.01 -20.68
CA SER A 5 -2.47 -21.94 -20.77
C SER A 5 -3.23 -20.61 -20.68
N ILE A 6 -3.48 -20.13 -19.46
CA ILE A 6 -3.76 -18.73 -19.24
C ILE A 6 -2.39 -18.10 -19.09
N SER A 7 -2.03 -17.27 -20.07
CA SER A 7 -0.90 -16.35 -20.00
C SER A 7 -0.71 -15.83 -18.58
N GLU A 8 0.54 -15.75 -18.12
CA GLU A 8 0.96 -14.78 -17.10
C GLU A 8 0.57 -13.39 -17.62
N GLY A 9 -0.70 -13.03 -17.49
CA GLY A 9 -1.16 -11.67 -17.73
C GLY A 9 -0.35 -10.85 -16.76
N CYS A 10 0.53 -10.00 -17.29
CA CYS A 10 1.33 -9.05 -16.54
C CYS A 10 0.46 -8.53 -15.40
N ARG A 11 0.65 -9.05 -14.17
CA ARG A 11 -0.14 -8.65 -13.01
C ARG A 11 0.26 -7.21 -12.80
N MET A 12 -0.55 -6.33 -13.36
CA MET A 12 -0.24 -4.93 -13.46
C MET A 12 -0.26 -4.40 -12.05
N HIS A 13 0.92 -4.05 -11.53
CA HIS A 13 1.01 -3.46 -10.21
C HIS A 13 0.21 -2.16 -10.20
N LYS A 14 -0.52 -1.93 -9.11
CA LYS A 14 -1.33 -0.72 -8.94
C LYS A 14 -0.78 0.22 -7.86
N PHE A 15 0.29 -0.17 -7.19
CA PHE A 15 1.00 0.70 -6.26
C PHE A 15 2.48 0.33 -6.19
N LEU A 16 3.29 1.30 -5.75
CA LEU A 16 4.73 1.16 -5.56
C LEU A 16 5.08 1.37 -4.09
N ILE A 17 6.05 0.61 -3.60
CA ILE A 17 6.63 0.74 -2.25
C ILE A 17 8.07 1.20 -2.42
N HIS A 18 8.51 2.22 -1.67
CA HIS A 18 9.85 2.77 -1.86
C HIS A 18 10.94 1.84 -1.34
N LYS A 19 10.74 1.24 -0.16
CA LYS A 19 11.69 0.31 0.45
C LYS A 19 11.03 -0.85 1.15
N GLN A 20 11.76 -1.95 1.27
CA GLN A 20 11.45 -2.99 2.25
C GLN A 20 11.28 -2.38 3.65
N GLY A 21 10.22 -2.79 4.34
CA GLY A 21 9.87 -2.27 5.66
C GLY A 21 9.11 -0.95 5.68
N ASP A 22 8.80 -0.33 4.53
CA ASP A 22 7.82 0.76 4.49
C ASP A 22 6.43 0.25 4.86
N PHE A 23 5.63 1.10 5.52
CA PHE A 23 4.31 0.73 6.03
C PHE A 23 3.18 1.10 5.07
N VAL A 24 3.52 1.77 3.98
CA VAL A 24 2.59 2.32 2.99
C VAL A 24 3.14 2.12 1.58
N GLY A 25 2.25 1.93 0.62
CA GLY A 25 2.55 2.00 -0.80
C GLY A 25 1.75 3.12 -1.47
N VAL A 26 2.27 3.70 -2.56
CA VAL A 26 1.61 4.79 -3.31
C VAL A 26 0.95 4.23 -4.55
N ALA A 27 -0.35 4.45 -4.68
CA ALA A 27 -1.15 4.01 -5.81
C ALA A 27 -0.68 4.67 -7.11
N THR A 28 -0.42 3.87 -8.15
CA THR A 28 -0.06 4.33 -9.50
C THR A 28 -1.25 4.36 -10.45
N ARG A 29 -2.42 3.93 -9.97
CA ARG A 29 -3.75 3.97 -10.60
C ARG A 29 -4.80 3.98 -9.50
N ASP A 30 -6.05 4.28 -9.84
CA ASP A 30 -7.15 4.08 -8.90
C ASP A 30 -7.28 2.59 -8.54
N ILE A 31 -7.47 2.35 -7.24
CA ILE A 31 -7.72 1.04 -6.64
C ILE A 31 -9.14 1.03 -6.12
N GLU A 32 -9.91 0.02 -6.49
CA GLU A 32 -11.31 -0.10 -6.07
C GLU A 32 -11.43 -0.75 -4.68
N ALA A 33 -12.54 -0.48 -3.98
CA ALA A 33 -12.81 -1.14 -2.70
C ALA A 33 -12.96 -2.66 -2.89
N ASN A 34 -12.35 -3.43 -1.99
CA ASN A 34 -12.26 -4.90 -2.02
C ASN A 34 -11.45 -5.47 -3.20
N GLU A 35 -10.72 -4.64 -3.95
CA GLU A 35 -9.82 -5.11 -5.00
C GLU A 35 -8.57 -5.77 -4.39
N THR A 36 -8.22 -6.97 -4.85
CA THR A 36 -6.91 -7.57 -4.60
C THR A 36 -5.90 -6.99 -5.58
N VAL A 37 -4.97 -6.20 -5.07
CA VAL A 37 -3.96 -5.48 -5.88
C VAL A 37 -2.55 -5.95 -5.57
N THR A 38 -1.73 -6.03 -6.61
CA THR A 38 -0.28 -6.26 -6.49
C THR A 38 0.45 -4.92 -6.41
N GLY A 39 1.40 -4.81 -5.48
CA GLY A 39 2.38 -3.74 -5.43
C GLY A 39 3.79 -4.25 -5.56
N VAL A 40 4.71 -3.35 -5.92
CA VAL A 40 6.12 -3.67 -6.19
C VAL A 40 7.02 -2.82 -5.30
N PHE A 41 7.99 -3.45 -4.65
CA PHE A 41 9.07 -2.78 -3.93
C PHE A 41 10.13 -2.29 -4.92
N MET A 42 10.43 -1.00 -4.91
CA MET A 42 11.31 -0.37 -5.89
C MET A 42 12.80 -0.65 -5.66
N ASP A 43 13.18 -1.11 -4.46
CA ASP A 43 14.56 -1.42 -4.10
C ASP A 43 15.01 -2.83 -4.55
N ASP A 44 14.10 -3.81 -4.59
CA ASP A 44 14.42 -5.20 -4.95
C ASP A 44 13.50 -5.85 -6.00
N ASN A 45 12.49 -5.13 -6.50
CA ASN A 45 11.46 -5.61 -7.44
C ASN A 45 10.60 -6.77 -6.92
N SER A 46 10.67 -7.10 -5.64
CA SER A 46 9.75 -8.07 -5.04
C SER A 46 8.32 -7.50 -5.02
N THR A 47 7.35 -8.38 -4.85
CA THR A 47 5.93 -8.02 -4.93
C THR A 47 5.17 -8.39 -3.67
N VAL A 48 4.10 -7.66 -3.39
CA VAL A 48 3.16 -7.96 -2.31
C VAL A 48 1.72 -7.83 -2.80
N GLU A 49 0.85 -8.73 -2.34
CA GLU A 49 -0.61 -8.62 -2.54
C GLU A 49 -1.28 -7.99 -1.32
N VAL A 50 -2.21 -7.08 -1.59
CA VAL A 50 -3.03 -6.40 -0.58
C VAL A 50 -4.47 -6.33 -1.08
N VAL A 51 -5.42 -6.63 -0.19
CA VAL A 51 -6.85 -6.38 -0.46
C VAL A 51 -7.17 -4.98 0.03
N ALA A 52 -7.59 -4.10 -0.87
CA ALA A 52 -7.97 -2.74 -0.51
C ALA A 52 -9.29 -2.73 0.27
N ARG A 53 -9.33 -2.03 1.40
CA ARG A 53 -10.51 -1.98 2.28
C ARG A 53 -11.49 -0.87 1.90
N GLN A 54 -10.99 0.16 1.22
CA GLN A 54 -11.73 1.26 0.62
C GLN A 54 -11.09 1.59 -0.73
N GLY A 55 -11.76 2.43 -1.54
CA GLY A 55 -11.15 2.95 -2.75
C GLY A 55 -9.93 3.83 -2.43
N VAL A 56 -8.82 3.62 -3.14
CA VAL A 56 -7.59 4.42 -3.00
C VAL A 56 -7.34 5.15 -4.32
N PRO A 57 -7.46 6.49 -4.35
CA PRO A 57 -7.19 7.27 -5.56
C PRO A 57 -5.73 7.17 -6.02
N LEU A 58 -5.49 7.40 -7.31
CA LEU A 58 -4.15 7.60 -7.87
C LEU A 58 -3.33 8.60 -7.03
N GLY A 59 -2.08 8.22 -6.72
CA GLY A 59 -1.12 9.04 -5.97
C GLY A 59 -1.32 9.01 -4.45
N HIS A 60 -2.38 8.35 -3.97
CA HIS A 60 -2.65 8.21 -2.54
C HIS A 60 -2.07 6.91 -1.99
N LYS A 61 -2.06 6.77 -0.66
CA LYS A 61 -1.40 5.65 0.00
C LYS A 61 -2.37 4.52 0.38
N ILE A 62 -1.87 3.29 0.33
CA ILE A 62 -2.50 2.08 0.88
C ILE A 62 -1.62 1.52 2.01
N ALA A 63 -2.23 1.12 3.13
CA ALA A 63 -1.51 0.55 4.27
C ALA A 63 -1.02 -0.89 3.99
N LEU A 64 0.23 -1.20 4.35
CA LEU A 64 0.84 -2.53 4.15
C LEU A 64 0.79 -3.42 5.40
N GLN A 65 0.40 -2.85 6.54
CA GLN A 65 0.29 -3.52 7.83
C GLN A 65 -0.75 -2.86 8.73
N ASN A 66 -1.08 -3.51 9.83
CA ASN A 66 -1.89 -2.92 10.87
C ASN A 66 -1.05 -1.96 11.73
N LEU A 67 -1.64 -0.84 12.14
CA LEU A 67 -1.02 0.10 13.07
C LEU A 67 -2.05 0.51 14.12
N ASN A 68 -1.61 0.67 15.36
CA ASN A 68 -2.43 1.28 16.40
C ASN A 68 -2.31 2.81 16.33
N TYR A 69 -3.30 3.50 16.88
CA TYR A 69 -3.26 4.95 17.09
C TYR A 69 -1.93 5.38 17.74
N GLY A 70 -1.33 6.43 17.20
CA GLY A 70 -0.07 7.00 17.66
C GLY A 70 1.19 6.27 17.19
N ALA A 71 1.07 5.11 16.52
CA ALA A 71 2.23 4.39 16.00
C ALA A 71 2.91 5.15 14.87
N ASP A 72 4.24 5.03 14.80
CA ASP A 72 5.06 5.66 13.77
C ASP A 72 4.76 5.06 12.39
N VAL A 73 4.73 5.93 11.39
CA VAL A 73 4.51 5.53 9.99
C VAL A 73 5.82 5.71 9.24
N VAL A 74 6.27 4.64 8.58
CA VAL A 74 7.52 4.58 7.83
C VAL A 74 7.24 4.61 6.32
N GLU A 75 7.92 5.53 5.62
CA GLU A 75 7.98 5.60 4.16
C GLU A 75 9.40 6.05 3.78
N TYR A 76 9.96 5.57 2.67
CA TYR A 76 11.36 5.84 2.28
C TYR A 76 12.40 5.31 3.27
N GLY A 77 12.03 4.36 4.14
CA GLY A 77 12.83 3.90 5.27
C GLY A 77 13.02 4.94 6.38
N GLN A 78 12.13 5.94 6.48
CA GLN A 78 12.17 6.98 7.52
C GLN A 78 10.78 7.17 8.13
N VAL A 79 10.74 7.60 9.40
CA VAL A 79 9.47 7.99 10.04
C VAL A 79 8.97 9.30 9.42
N ILE A 80 7.82 9.26 8.75
CA ILE A 80 7.19 10.43 8.12
C ILE A 80 6.13 11.09 9.02
N GLY A 81 5.65 10.36 10.02
CA GLY A 81 4.48 10.75 10.79
C GLY A 81 4.02 9.68 11.78
N TYR A 82 2.77 9.79 12.20
CA TYR A 82 2.08 8.81 13.02
C TYR A 82 0.65 8.58 12.52
N ALA A 83 0.12 7.39 12.80
CA ALA A 83 -1.27 7.03 12.52
C ALA A 83 -2.19 7.74 13.52
N SER A 84 -3.10 8.61 13.06
CA SER A 84 -4.05 9.32 13.94
C SER A 84 -5.34 8.55 14.18
N THR A 85 -5.43 7.32 13.68
CA THR A 85 -6.45 6.30 13.95
C THR A 85 -5.76 4.93 13.92
N ASP A 86 -6.43 3.89 14.37
CA ASP A 86 -6.00 2.53 14.06
C ASP A 86 -6.11 2.28 12.55
N TRP A 87 -5.14 1.55 11.98
CA TRP A 87 -5.14 1.10 10.60
C TRP A 87 -5.16 -0.43 10.56
N ALA A 88 -5.90 -0.97 9.59
CA ALA A 88 -5.72 -2.31 9.09
C ALA A 88 -4.96 -2.28 7.76
N ARG A 89 -4.22 -3.36 7.48
CA ARG A 89 -3.62 -3.56 6.15
C ARG A 89 -4.68 -3.44 5.06
N GLY A 90 -4.38 -2.66 4.02
CA GLY A 90 -5.28 -2.35 2.92
C GLY A 90 -6.12 -1.10 3.11
N ASP A 91 -6.06 -0.42 4.25
CA ASP A 91 -6.76 0.85 4.45
C ASP A 91 -6.19 1.97 3.56
N TYR A 92 -7.07 2.87 3.13
CA TYR A 92 -6.71 4.13 2.49
C TYR A 92 -6.02 5.08 3.48
N VAL A 93 -4.78 5.47 3.18
CA VAL A 93 -3.95 6.36 4.01
C VAL A 93 -3.83 7.74 3.36
N HIS A 94 -4.21 8.79 4.10
CA HIS A 94 -4.06 10.18 3.69
C HIS A 94 -4.07 11.13 4.90
N THR A 95 -4.15 12.44 4.65
CA THR A 95 -4.10 13.49 5.68
C THR A 95 -5.17 13.39 6.77
N HIS A 96 -6.25 12.63 6.55
CA HIS A 96 -7.29 12.40 7.55
C HIS A 96 -6.87 11.40 8.64
N ASN A 97 -6.00 10.42 8.32
CA ASN A 97 -5.56 9.37 9.24
C ASN A 97 -4.03 9.22 9.41
N LEU A 98 -3.25 10.02 8.68
CA LEU A 98 -1.80 10.18 8.82
C LEU A 98 -1.47 11.64 9.16
N LYS A 99 -0.72 11.86 10.24
CA LYS A 99 -0.24 13.19 10.66
C LYS A 99 1.28 13.24 10.65
N SER A 100 1.85 14.31 10.10
CA SER A 100 3.30 14.49 10.14
C SER A 100 3.78 14.74 11.57
N LYS A 101 4.97 14.25 11.90
CA LYS A 101 5.70 14.62 13.12
C LYS A 101 6.51 15.91 12.96
N ARG A 102 6.59 16.46 11.74
CA ARG A 102 7.28 17.72 11.47
C ARG A 102 6.27 18.88 11.56
N TRP A 103 6.75 19.98 12.14
CA TRP A 103 6.05 21.20 12.51
C TRP A 103 6.28 22.25 11.43
#